data_AF-A0A8J6TLD2-F1
#
_entry.id   AF-A0A8J6TLD2-F1
#
_cell.length_a   1.000
_cell.length_b   1.000
_cell.length_c   1.000
_cell.angle_alpha   90.00
_cell.angle_beta   90.00
_cell.angle_gamma   90.00
#
_symmetry.space_group_name_H-M   'P 1'
#
loop_
_entity.id
_entity.type
_entity.pdbx_description
1 polymer ?
#
loop_
_entity_poly.entity_id
_entity_poly.type
_entity_poly.pdbx_seq_one_letter_code
_entity_poly.pdbx_strand_id
1 'polypeptide(L)'
;MMKEEPSNTRKTPVILLDPASVSAFHIFNPNQWSGLSKAIVTSCAAQHGLLNYSVKKLHELFGNAEKICLPKINELKNQWITSRWPIGKCEYLAEVPEVHLFIQVFLNSIKTFLDLIVQLISTEKIVYKKIHGFHKKRKDPGGELLHTLKNKATNKKLADSLFKLILEQKGKWIDDAVNARDSLVHPEKGLIQVMFQLEIEPKNSKLELTGIRKPSVGTADFNQWADKIFKNLNTFSELFISIIAHNEAVERDG
;
A
#
# COMPACT_ATOMS: atom_id res chain seq x y z
N MET A 1 -17.02 14.22 49.51
CA MET A 1 -17.80 13.45 48.51
C MET A 1 -17.68 14.13 47.16
N MET A 2 -16.69 13.75 46.36
CA MET A 2 -16.69 14.06 44.93
C MET A 2 -17.59 13.01 44.26
N LYS A 3 -18.61 13.47 43.55
CA LYS A 3 -19.44 12.59 42.71
C LYS A 3 -18.53 12.09 41.58
N GLU A 4 -18.22 10.81 41.58
CA GLU A 4 -17.73 10.14 40.38
C GLU A 4 -18.82 10.26 39.32
N GLU A 5 -18.51 10.97 38.22
CA GLU A 5 -19.32 10.87 37.02
C GLU A 5 -19.22 9.44 36.49
N PRO A 6 -20.35 8.79 36.13
CA PRO A 6 -20.30 7.47 35.54
C PRO A 6 -19.53 7.57 34.22
N SER A 7 -18.43 6.81 34.12
CA SER A 7 -17.67 6.64 32.87
C SER A 7 -18.57 6.01 31.80
N ASN A 8 -19.33 6.86 31.13
CA ASN A 8 -20.28 6.45 30.11
C ASN A 8 -19.50 6.18 28.83
N THR A 9 -18.77 5.05 28.78
CA THR A 9 -18.18 4.50 27.56
C THR A 9 -19.29 3.98 26.67
N ARG A 10 -20.18 4.86 26.19
CA ARG A 10 -21.04 4.52 25.06
C ARG A 10 -20.11 4.22 23.89
N LYS A 11 -20.04 2.93 23.53
CA LYS A 11 -19.35 2.48 22.31
C LYS A 11 -20.10 3.07 21.12
N THR A 12 -19.80 4.30 20.73
CA THR A 12 -20.36 4.91 19.52
C THR A 12 -20.03 4.01 18.34
N PRO A 13 -21.01 3.42 17.65
CA PRO A 13 -20.74 2.53 16.53
C PRO A 13 -20.05 3.29 15.41
N VAL A 14 -19.05 2.67 14.79
CA VAL A 14 -18.40 3.17 13.58
C VAL A 14 -19.06 2.51 12.39
N ILE A 15 -19.46 3.34 11.42
CA ILE A 15 -20.07 2.93 10.16
C ILE A 15 -19.19 3.51 9.04
N LEU A 16 -18.67 2.65 8.18
CA LEU A 16 -17.95 3.05 6.98
C LEU A 16 -18.93 3.04 5.80
N LEU A 17 -18.92 4.10 4.99
CA LEU A 17 -19.90 4.29 3.90
C LEU A 17 -19.33 3.96 2.52
N ASP A 18 -18.02 4.10 2.34
CA ASP A 18 -17.37 3.81 1.07
C ASP A 18 -17.27 2.29 0.83
N PRO A 19 -17.69 1.76 -0.34
CA PRO A 19 -17.67 0.32 -0.60
C PRO A 19 -16.32 -0.35 -0.43
N ALA A 20 -15.21 0.32 -0.76
CA ALA A 20 -13.87 -0.23 -0.58
C ALA A 20 -13.48 -0.30 0.90
N SER A 21 -13.92 0.67 1.69
CA SER A 21 -13.74 0.67 3.16
C SER A 21 -14.66 -0.35 3.85
N VAL A 22 -15.88 -0.55 3.34
CA VAL A 22 -16.80 -1.58 3.83
C VAL A 22 -16.22 -2.98 3.65
N SER A 23 -15.59 -3.27 2.50
CA SER A 23 -14.96 -4.59 2.32
C SER A 23 -13.82 -4.84 3.32
N ALA A 24 -13.10 -3.78 3.71
CA ALA A 24 -12.06 -3.87 4.74
C ALA A 24 -12.63 -3.99 6.17
N PHE A 25 -13.86 -3.55 6.41
CA PHE A 25 -14.52 -3.62 7.71
C PHE A 25 -14.72 -5.06 8.20
N HIS A 26 -14.87 -6.02 7.28
CA HIS A 26 -14.95 -7.45 7.62
C HIS A 26 -13.66 -7.99 8.26
N ILE A 27 -12.52 -7.35 7.98
CA ILE A 27 -11.22 -7.70 8.56
C ILE A 27 -10.95 -6.81 9.78
N PHE A 28 -11.03 -5.50 9.59
CA PHE A 28 -10.77 -4.49 10.61
C PHE A 28 -12.09 -3.91 11.12
N ASN A 29 -12.78 -4.63 12.01
CA ASN A 29 -14.04 -4.19 12.57
C ASN A 29 -13.84 -3.37 13.86
N PRO A 30 -13.81 -2.02 13.84
CA PRO A 30 -13.58 -1.19 15.02
C PRO A 30 -14.65 -1.35 16.11
N ASN A 31 -15.84 -1.91 15.82
CA ASN A 31 -16.87 -2.11 16.83
C ASN A 31 -16.56 -3.25 17.80
N GLN A 32 -15.59 -4.11 17.46
CA GLN A 32 -15.05 -5.14 18.36
C GLN A 32 -13.99 -4.60 19.32
N TRP A 33 -13.53 -3.36 19.13
CA TRP A 33 -12.40 -2.78 19.86
C TRP A 33 -12.84 -1.62 20.75
N SER A 34 -11.96 -1.22 21.67
CA SER A 34 -12.18 -0.08 22.57
C SER A 34 -10.91 0.79 22.69
N GLY A 35 -11.04 1.94 23.34
CA GLY A 35 -9.91 2.85 23.58
C GLY A 35 -9.18 3.31 22.31
N LEU A 36 -7.86 3.44 22.41
CA LEU A 36 -7.00 3.88 21.29
C LEU A 36 -6.95 2.85 20.15
N SER A 37 -7.06 1.56 20.47
CA SER A 37 -7.04 0.48 19.48
C SER A 37 -8.21 0.56 18.52
N LYS A 38 -9.37 1.00 19.01
CA LYS A 38 -10.53 1.28 18.14
C LYS A 38 -10.21 2.31 17.05
N ALA A 39 -9.50 3.38 17.39
CA ALA A 39 -9.09 4.39 16.42
C ALA A 39 -8.10 3.80 15.40
N ILE A 40 -7.12 3.04 15.87
CA ILE A 40 -6.12 2.38 15.02
C ILE A 40 -6.77 1.39 14.06
N VAL A 41 -7.69 0.54 14.53
CA VAL A 41 -8.43 -0.43 13.70
C VAL A 41 -9.32 0.29 12.68
N THR A 42 -9.94 1.40 13.07
CA THR A 42 -10.69 2.25 12.12
C THR A 42 -9.77 2.77 11.01
N SER A 43 -8.57 3.24 11.37
CA SER A 43 -7.56 3.68 10.41
C SER A 43 -7.06 2.53 9.53
N CYS A 44 -6.89 1.32 10.07
CA CYS A 44 -6.53 0.14 9.27
C CYS A 44 -7.60 -0.17 8.23
N ALA A 45 -8.88 -0.13 8.60
CA ALA A 45 -10.00 -0.36 7.68
C ALA A 45 -10.00 0.67 6.53
N ALA A 46 -9.89 1.96 6.87
CA ALA A 46 -9.83 3.03 5.88
C ALA A 46 -8.61 2.88 4.96
N GLN A 47 -7.44 2.56 5.52
CA GLN A 47 -6.20 2.43 4.78
C GLN A 47 -6.21 1.22 3.83
N HIS A 48 -6.78 0.11 4.27
CA HIS A 48 -6.99 -1.09 3.45
C HIS A 48 -8.00 -0.82 2.33
N GLY A 49 -9.06 -0.05 2.62
CA GLY A 49 -10.01 0.42 1.59
C GLY A 49 -9.35 1.31 0.53
N LEU A 50 -8.50 2.25 0.95
CA LEU A 50 -7.73 3.11 0.04
C LEU A 50 -6.79 2.31 -0.87
N LEU A 51 -6.15 1.26 -0.35
CA LEU A 51 -5.32 0.35 -1.15
C LEU A 51 -6.15 -0.35 -2.23
N ASN A 52 -7.29 -0.93 -1.85
CA ASN A 52 -8.22 -1.58 -2.79
C ASN A 52 -8.69 -0.62 -3.89
N TYR A 53 -9.10 0.59 -3.49
CA TYR A 53 -9.52 1.63 -4.42
C TYR A 53 -8.41 2.03 -5.40
N SER A 54 -7.19 2.21 -4.89
CA SER A 54 -6.02 2.58 -5.70
C SER A 54 -5.70 1.50 -6.73
N VAL A 55 -5.75 0.22 -6.34
CA VAL A 55 -5.55 -0.91 -7.26
C VAL A 55 -6.58 -0.90 -8.39
N LYS A 56 -7.87 -0.72 -8.07
CA LYS A 56 -8.93 -0.64 -9.09
C LYS A 56 -8.70 0.54 -10.05
N LYS A 57 -8.29 1.69 -9.53
CA LYS A 57 -7.99 2.87 -10.36
C LYS A 57 -6.77 2.66 -11.25
N LEU A 58 -5.74 1.98 -10.75
CA LEU A 58 -4.57 1.62 -11.58
C LEU A 58 -4.97 0.69 -12.73
N HIS A 59 -5.83 -0.30 -12.50
CA HIS A 59 -6.36 -1.14 -13.59
C HIS A 59 -7.16 -0.36 -14.62
N GLU A 60 -8.03 0.54 -14.17
CA GLU A 60 -8.81 1.40 -15.07
C GLU A 60 -7.91 2.27 -15.95
N LEU A 61 -6.89 2.90 -15.36
CA LEU A 61 -5.95 3.75 -16.07
C LEU A 61 -5.07 2.94 -17.04
N PHE A 62 -4.56 1.79 -16.60
CA PHE A 62 -3.67 0.96 -17.40
C PHE A 62 -4.42 0.24 -18.53
N GLY A 63 -5.68 -0.13 -18.32
CA GLY A 63 -6.55 -0.69 -19.36
C GLY A 63 -6.97 0.31 -20.42
N ASN A 64 -6.93 1.62 -20.11
CA ASN A 64 -7.26 2.71 -21.02
C ASN A 64 -6.03 3.49 -21.52
N ALA A 65 -4.82 2.95 -21.36
CA ALA A 65 -3.57 3.67 -21.63
C ALA A 65 -3.51 4.31 -23.03
N GLU A 66 -3.94 3.58 -24.07
CA GLU A 66 -3.99 4.10 -25.45
C GLU A 66 -4.89 5.33 -25.57
N LYS A 67 -6.11 5.24 -25.05
CA LYS A 67 -7.09 6.33 -25.08
C LYS A 67 -6.58 7.56 -24.33
N ILE A 68 -5.91 7.35 -23.19
CA ILE A 68 -5.38 8.43 -22.34
C ILE A 68 -4.14 9.10 -22.98
N CYS A 69 -3.33 8.33 -23.71
CA CYS A 69 -2.14 8.83 -24.38
C CYS A 69 -2.43 9.45 -25.76
N LEU A 70 -3.57 9.13 -26.38
CA LEU A 70 -3.94 9.59 -27.73
C LEU A 70 -3.78 11.11 -27.95
N PRO A 71 -4.22 12.00 -27.03
CA PRO A 71 -4.02 13.43 -27.22
C PRO A 71 -2.54 13.83 -27.32
N LYS A 72 -1.68 13.21 -26.49
CA LYS A 72 -0.22 13.47 -26.46
C LYS A 72 0.45 12.95 -27.74
N ILE A 73 -0.01 11.81 -28.23
CA ILE A 73 0.46 11.23 -29.50
C ILE A 73 0.09 12.13 -30.69
N ASN A 74 -1.12 12.68 -30.71
CA ASN A 74 -1.54 13.60 -31.77
C ASN A 74 -0.71 14.89 -31.75
N GLU A 75 -0.43 15.42 -30.55
CA GLU A 75 0.46 16.56 -30.40
C GLU A 75 1.87 16.26 -30.90
N LEU A 76 2.43 15.10 -30.53
CA LEU A 76 3.74 14.66 -30.97
C LEU A 76 3.84 14.53 -32.50
N LYS A 77 2.78 14.00 -33.15
CA LYS A 77 2.68 13.95 -34.62
C LYS A 77 2.76 15.33 -35.24
N ASN A 78 2.05 16.31 -34.68
CA ASN A 78 2.07 17.70 -35.16
C ASN A 78 3.45 18.34 -34.97
N GLN A 79 4.07 18.14 -33.81
CA GLN A 79 5.42 18.62 -33.53
C GLN A 79 6.43 18.05 -34.52
N TRP A 80 6.37 16.74 -34.82
CA TRP A 80 7.31 16.10 -35.76
C TRP A 80 7.12 16.55 -37.21
N ILE A 81 5.88 16.81 -37.63
CA ILE A 81 5.60 17.39 -38.95
C ILE A 81 6.23 18.79 -39.06
N THR A 82 6.13 19.58 -37.98
CA THR A 82 6.62 20.97 -37.92
C THR A 82 8.14 21.05 -37.82
N SER A 83 8.76 20.15 -37.05
CA SER A 83 10.20 20.07 -36.85
C SER A 83 10.61 18.60 -36.89
N ARG A 84 11.36 18.20 -37.90
CA ARG A 84 11.76 16.78 -38.05
C ARG A 84 12.96 16.48 -37.15
N TRP A 85 12.91 15.37 -36.44
CA TRP A 85 14.01 14.85 -35.62
C TRP A 85 14.20 13.33 -35.80
N PRO A 86 15.38 12.78 -35.46
CA PRO A 86 15.67 11.35 -35.63
C PRO A 86 14.92 10.48 -34.62
N ILE A 87 13.79 9.89 -35.04
CA ILE A 87 12.87 9.12 -34.17
C ILE A 87 13.57 8.04 -33.36
N GLY A 88 14.40 7.22 -34.00
CA GLY A 88 15.09 6.09 -33.36
C GLY A 88 16.18 6.48 -32.35
N LYS A 89 16.40 7.78 -32.11
CA LYS A 89 17.35 8.30 -31.10
C LYS A 89 16.64 9.03 -29.95
N CYS A 90 15.31 8.95 -29.88
CA CYS A 90 14.51 9.66 -28.89
C CYS A 90 13.75 8.68 -27.99
N GLU A 91 13.61 9.04 -26.72
CA GLU A 91 12.65 8.42 -25.82
C GLU A 91 11.38 9.27 -25.77
N TYR A 92 10.23 8.61 -25.86
CA TYR A 92 8.93 9.27 -25.86
C TYR A 92 8.20 8.91 -24.58
N LEU A 93 8.16 9.86 -23.65
CA LEU A 93 7.54 9.69 -22.36
C LEU A 93 6.25 10.50 -22.31
N ALA A 94 5.16 9.84 -21.94
CA ALA A 94 3.87 10.48 -21.71
C ALA A 94 3.56 10.49 -20.22
N GLU A 95 3.56 11.69 -19.65
CA GLU A 95 3.08 11.91 -18.30
C GLU A 95 1.54 11.84 -18.26
N VAL A 96 1.03 11.06 -17.32
CA VAL A 96 -0.38 11.02 -16.95
C VAL A 96 -0.44 11.24 -15.44
N PRO A 97 -0.80 12.47 -14.99
CA PRO A 97 -0.76 12.83 -13.57
C PRO A 97 -1.53 11.86 -12.67
N GLU A 98 -2.67 11.35 -13.12
CA GLU A 98 -3.48 10.39 -12.38
C GLU A 98 -2.74 9.06 -12.14
N VAL A 99 -1.99 8.57 -13.13
CA VAL A 99 -1.18 7.35 -12.96
C VAL A 99 -0.12 7.56 -11.90
N HIS A 100 0.59 8.69 -11.97
CA HIS A 100 1.59 9.06 -10.98
C HIS A 100 0.98 9.15 -9.57
N LEU A 101 -0.15 9.85 -9.44
CA LEU A 101 -0.86 10.01 -8.17
C LEU A 101 -1.24 8.65 -7.57
N PHE A 102 -1.86 7.77 -8.35
CA PHE A 102 -2.33 6.48 -7.82
C PHE A 102 -1.19 5.50 -7.51
N ILE A 103 -0.07 5.56 -8.25
CA ILE A 103 1.15 4.81 -7.89
C ILE A 103 1.68 5.29 -6.53
N GLN A 104 1.82 6.61 -6.34
CA GLN A 104 2.27 7.18 -5.06
C GLN A 104 1.32 6.87 -3.91
N VAL A 105 0.02 7.03 -4.12
CA VAL A 105 -1.01 6.73 -3.13
C VAL A 105 -0.91 5.28 -2.71
N PHE A 106 -0.79 4.34 -3.64
CA PHE A 106 -0.66 2.91 -3.33
C PHE A 106 0.59 2.62 -2.48
N LEU A 107 1.76 3.10 -2.89
CA LEU A 107 3.02 2.83 -2.18
C LEU A 107 3.07 3.47 -0.79
N ASN A 108 2.60 4.71 -0.65
CA ASN A 108 2.53 5.38 0.65
C ASN A 108 1.48 4.74 1.56
N SER A 109 0.35 4.31 0.99
CA SER A 109 -0.70 3.58 1.70
C SER A 109 -0.19 2.29 2.33
N ILE A 110 0.70 1.55 1.65
CA ILE A 110 1.36 0.36 2.22
C ILE A 110 2.18 0.74 3.46
N LYS A 111 2.97 1.81 3.37
CA LYS A 111 3.80 2.24 4.51
C LYS A 111 2.95 2.64 5.71
N THR A 112 1.91 3.44 5.48
CA THR A 112 0.97 3.85 6.53
C THR A 112 0.27 2.63 7.14
N PHE A 113 -0.15 1.66 6.32
CA PHE A 113 -0.75 0.42 6.80
C PHE A 113 0.20 -0.35 7.74
N LEU A 114 1.46 -0.54 7.34
CA LEU A 114 2.46 -1.22 8.18
C LEU A 114 2.73 -0.47 9.50
N ASP A 115 2.68 0.86 9.49
CA ASP A 115 2.80 1.66 10.71
C ASP A 115 1.61 1.46 11.65
N LEU A 116 0.40 1.43 11.11
CA LEU A 116 -0.81 1.18 11.90
C LEU A 116 -0.78 -0.21 12.54
N ILE A 117 -0.30 -1.23 11.83
CA ILE A 117 -0.09 -2.58 12.38
C ILE A 117 0.86 -2.55 13.58
N VAL A 118 1.98 -1.84 13.47
CA VAL A 118 2.96 -1.68 14.56
C VAL A 118 2.35 -0.92 15.76
N GLN A 119 1.57 0.11 15.48
CA GLN A 119 0.87 0.89 16.50
C GLN A 119 -0.17 0.03 17.22
N LEU A 120 -0.88 -0.85 16.51
CA LEU A 120 -1.83 -1.77 17.14
C LEU A 120 -1.10 -2.73 18.09
N ILE A 121 -0.01 -3.35 17.65
CA ILE A 121 0.83 -4.23 18.50
C ILE A 121 1.28 -3.50 19.78
N SER A 122 1.69 -2.24 19.65
CA SER A 122 2.13 -1.43 20.79
C SER A 122 0.97 -1.03 21.71
N THR A 123 -0.20 -0.72 21.14
CA THR A 123 -1.38 -0.24 21.89
C THR A 123 -2.05 -1.36 22.66
N GLU A 124 -2.10 -2.55 22.07
CA GLU A 124 -2.51 -3.80 22.71
C GLU A 124 -1.48 -4.33 23.72
N LYS A 125 -0.42 -3.55 23.99
CA LYS A 125 0.65 -3.88 24.92
C LYS A 125 1.21 -5.29 24.69
N ILE A 126 1.29 -5.77 23.46
CA ILE A 126 1.91 -7.07 23.12
C ILE A 126 3.44 -7.01 23.38
N VAL A 127 3.98 -5.81 23.37
CA VAL A 127 5.37 -5.50 23.71
C VAL A 127 5.43 -4.40 24.77
N TYR A 128 6.46 -4.42 25.62
CA TYR A 128 6.69 -3.42 26.67
C TYR A 128 7.20 -2.07 26.14
N LYS A 129 7.68 -2.04 24.90
CA LYS A 129 8.26 -0.85 24.27
C LYS A 129 7.26 -0.29 23.26
N LYS A 130 6.93 1.00 23.38
CA LYS A 130 6.17 1.71 22.33
C LYS A 130 6.99 1.75 21.04
N ILE A 131 6.39 1.31 19.95
CA ILE A 131 6.96 1.39 18.61
C ILE A 131 6.06 2.29 17.76
N HIS A 132 6.65 3.27 17.08
CA HIS A 132 5.89 4.29 16.35
C HIS A 132 5.55 3.90 14.91
N GLY A 133 6.30 2.97 14.33
CA GLY A 133 6.10 2.52 12.97
C GLY A 133 7.02 1.39 12.55
N PHE A 134 6.83 0.94 11.32
CA PHE A 134 7.58 -0.12 10.66
C PHE A 134 8.94 0.41 10.17
N HIS A 135 9.83 0.72 11.12
CA HIS A 135 11.14 1.29 10.84
C HIS A 135 12.19 0.24 10.48
N LYS A 136 13.18 0.67 9.68
CA LYS A 136 14.35 -0.14 9.38
C LYS A 136 15.22 -0.27 10.63
N LYS A 137 15.76 -1.45 10.89
CA LYS A 137 16.92 -1.62 11.77
C LYS A 137 18.14 -1.89 10.89
N ARG A 138 19.04 -0.92 10.80
CA ARG A 138 20.10 -0.90 9.77
C ARG A 138 19.48 -0.90 8.37
N LYS A 139 19.63 -2.00 7.61
CA LYS A 139 19.09 -2.17 6.25
C LYS A 139 17.81 -3.02 6.19
N ASP A 140 17.36 -3.58 7.31
CA ASP A 140 16.23 -4.52 7.35
C ASP A 140 14.89 -3.81 7.67
N PRO A 141 13.95 -3.70 6.72
CA PRO A 141 12.62 -3.12 6.95
C PRO A 141 11.85 -3.85 8.05
N GLY A 142 11.33 -3.12 9.05
CA GLY A 142 10.62 -3.73 10.18
C GLY A 142 11.52 -4.48 11.18
N GLY A 143 12.84 -4.42 11.02
CA GLY A 143 13.78 -5.08 11.93
C GLY A 143 13.69 -4.58 13.38
N GLU A 144 13.22 -3.36 13.62
CA GLU A 144 12.94 -2.86 14.98
C GLU A 144 11.75 -3.59 15.61
N LEU A 145 10.67 -3.77 14.86
CA LEU A 145 9.48 -4.51 15.29
C LEU A 145 9.83 -5.95 15.61
N LEU A 146 10.50 -6.65 14.70
CA LEU A 146 10.92 -8.04 14.89
C LEU A 146 11.82 -8.21 16.10
N HIS A 147 12.78 -7.30 16.28
CA HIS A 147 13.64 -7.30 17.46
C HIS A 147 12.85 -7.10 18.76
N THR A 148 11.86 -6.21 18.73
CA THR A 148 11.04 -5.91 19.92
C THR A 148 10.11 -7.05 20.26
N LEU A 149 9.43 -7.65 19.28
CA LEU A 149 8.61 -8.86 19.46
C LEU A 149 9.43 -10.00 20.08
N LYS A 150 10.66 -10.22 19.60
CA LYS A 150 11.51 -11.31 20.11
C LYS A 150 12.02 -11.10 21.54
N ASN A 151 12.33 -9.85 21.92
CA ASN A 151 13.10 -9.58 23.14
C ASN A 151 12.34 -8.80 24.22
N LYS A 152 11.20 -8.19 23.89
CA LYS A 152 10.47 -7.26 24.75
C LYS A 152 8.96 -7.53 24.73
N ALA A 153 8.56 -8.78 24.49
CA ALA A 153 7.16 -9.22 24.54
C ALA A 153 6.63 -9.28 25.98
N THR A 154 5.39 -8.85 26.17
CA THR A 154 4.59 -9.05 27.39
C THR A 154 3.91 -10.42 27.37
N ASN A 155 3.34 -10.80 26.22
CA ASN A 155 2.78 -12.11 25.94
C ASN A 155 3.65 -12.81 24.89
N LYS A 156 4.51 -13.74 25.35
CA LYS A 156 5.49 -14.43 24.49
C LYS A 156 4.84 -15.25 23.38
N LYS A 157 3.77 -16.00 23.67
CA LYS A 157 3.11 -16.87 22.69
C LYS A 157 2.48 -16.07 21.54
N LEU A 158 1.77 -15.00 21.88
CA LEU A 158 1.20 -14.08 20.91
C LEU A 158 2.31 -13.38 20.10
N ALA A 159 3.34 -12.85 20.77
CA ALA A 159 4.45 -12.18 20.09
C ALA A 159 5.23 -13.12 19.15
N ASP A 160 5.43 -14.38 19.51
CA ASP A 160 6.09 -15.38 18.66
C ASP A 160 5.25 -15.71 17.42
N SER A 161 3.93 -15.75 17.57
CA SER A 161 3.00 -15.99 16.45
C SER A 161 3.02 -14.83 15.46
N LEU A 162 2.98 -13.59 15.99
CA LEU A 162 3.12 -12.38 15.19
C LEU A 162 4.50 -12.25 14.54
N PHE A 163 5.56 -12.59 15.27
CA PHE A 163 6.93 -12.59 14.75
C PHE A 163 7.04 -13.51 13.53
N LYS A 164 6.54 -14.76 13.63
CA LYS A 164 6.56 -15.72 12.53
C LYS A 164 5.77 -15.21 11.33
N LEU A 165 4.55 -14.71 11.57
CA LEU A 165 3.71 -14.16 10.51
C LEU A 165 4.41 -12.99 9.78
N ILE A 166 4.92 -12.00 10.53
CA ILE A 166 5.57 -10.82 9.93
C ILE A 166 6.84 -11.23 9.17
N LEU A 167 7.64 -12.14 9.72
CA LEU A 167 8.86 -12.63 9.06
C LEU A 167 8.54 -13.36 7.74
N GLU A 168 7.51 -14.20 7.72
CA GLU A 168 7.06 -14.87 6.51
C GLU A 168 6.57 -13.85 5.45
N GLN A 169 5.79 -12.86 5.86
CA GLN A 169 5.23 -11.86 4.95
C GLN A 169 6.27 -10.87 4.42
N LYS A 170 7.36 -10.64 5.17
CA LYS A 170 8.56 -9.93 4.66
C LYS A 170 9.13 -10.58 3.41
N GLY A 171 9.32 -11.90 3.43
CA GLY A 171 9.81 -12.64 2.26
C GLY A 171 8.83 -12.69 1.09
N LYS A 172 7.53 -12.50 1.33
CA LYS A 172 6.49 -12.59 0.28
C LYS A 172 6.20 -11.28 -0.43
N TRP A 173 6.13 -10.17 0.31
CA TRP A 173 5.67 -8.90 -0.25
C TRP A 173 6.15 -7.65 0.48
N ILE A 174 6.36 -7.67 1.80
CA ILE A 174 6.63 -6.42 2.55
C ILE A 174 7.96 -5.82 2.11
N ASP A 175 9.03 -6.63 2.01
CA ASP A 175 10.35 -6.09 1.64
C ASP A 175 10.34 -5.59 0.19
N ASP A 176 9.68 -6.30 -0.71
CA ASP A 176 9.50 -5.88 -2.11
C ASP A 176 8.72 -4.55 -2.21
N ALA A 177 7.60 -4.42 -1.51
CA ALA A 177 6.79 -3.21 -1.51
C ALA A 177 7.50 -1.99 -0.90
N VAL A 178 8.24 -2.19 0.20
CA VAL A 178 9.05 -1.13 0.81
C VAL A 178 10.19 -0.70 -0.12
N ASN A 179 10.86 -1.66 -0.76
CA ASN A 179 11.93 -1.35 -1.71
C ASN A 179 11.42 -0.66 -2.98
N ALA A 180 10.24 -1.07 -3.50
CA ALA A 180 9.59 -0.40 -4.63
C ALA A 180 9.24 1.05 -4.29
N ARG A 181 8.68 1.29 -3.09
CA ARG A 181 8.43 2.64 -2.58
C ARG A 181 9.71 3.47 -2.51
N ASP A 182 10.75 2.93 -1.88
CA ASP A 182 12.01 3.65 -1.70
C ASP A 182 12.65 3.96 -3.07
N SER A 183 12.61 3.01 -4.02
CA SER A 183 13.10 3.19 -5.40
C SER A 183 12.38 4.31 -6.16
N LEU A 184 11.10 4.54 -5.85
CA LEU A 184 10.32 5.62 -6.46
C LEU A 184 10.80 7.01 -6.03
N VAL A 185 11.35 7.11 -4.81
CA VAL A 185 11.83 8.35 -4.19
C VAL A 185 13.31 8.61 -4.53
N HIS A 186 14.05 7.59 -4.97
CA HIS A 186 15.46 7.73 -5.31
C HIS A 186 15.68 8.37 -6.70
N PRO A 187 16.57 9.38 -6.79
CA PRO A 187 16.75 10.19 -7.99
C PRO A 187 17.39 9.44 -9.17
N GLU A 188 18.04 8.29 -8.94
CA GLU A 188 18.73 7.52 -9.97
C GLU A 188 17.79 6.99 -11.08
N LYS A 189 16.50 6.78 -10.77
CA LYS A 189 15.46 6.43 -11.76
C LYS A 189 14.43 7.54 -12.00
N GLY A 190 14.28 8.46 -11.04
CA GLY A 190 13.43 9.64 -11.15
C GLY A 190 11.95 9.33 -11.40
N LEU A 191 11.18 10.35 -11.82
CA LEU A 191 9.76 10.23 -12.16
C LEU A 191 9.50 9.50 -13.48
N ILE A 192 10.54 9.22 -14.27
CA ILE A 192 10.42 8.54 -15.56
C ILE A 192 9.80 7.13 -15.38
N GLN A 193 10.09 6.47 -14.26
CA GLN A 193 9.57 5.12 -13.96
C GLN A 193 8.04 5.05 -13.74
N VAL A 194 7.37 6.19 -13.59
CA VAL A 194 5.90 6.29 -13.46
C VAL A 194 5.21 6.88 -14.68
N MET A 195 5.95 7.11 -15.76
CA MET A 195 5.42 7.59 -17.04
C MET A 195 5.15 6.43 -17.99
N PHE A 196 4.22 6.63 -18.93
CA PHE A 196 4.10 5.71 -20.06
C PHE A 196 5.24 5.96 -21.04
N GLN A 197 5.85 4.90 -21.54
CA GLN A 197 6.80 4.99 -22.66
C GLN A 197 6.06 4.64 -23.94
N LEU A 198 6.08 5.56 -24.90
CA LEU A 198 5.45 5.41 -26.20
C LEU A 198 6.45 4.79 -27.18
N GLU A 199 6.05 3.69 -27.82
CA GLU A 199 6.82 3.06 -28.88
C GLU A 199 6.29 3.60 -30.22
N ILE A 200 7.17 4.29 -30.95
CA ILE A 200 6.79 5.07 -32.13
C ILE A 200 7.72 4.73 -33.28
N GLU A 201 7.13 4.50 -34.44
CA GLU A 201 7.85 4.22 -35.68
C GLU A 201 7.42 5.14 -36.82
N PRO A 202 8.32 5.51 -37.73
CA PRO A 202 7.95 6.17 -38.98
C PRO A 202 7.34 5.16 -39.96
N LYS A 203 6.14 5.45 -40.46
CA LYS A 203 5.52 4.69 -41.55
C LYS A 203 4.80 5.64 -42.52
N ASN A 204 5.07 5.49 -43.82
CA ASN A 204 4.46 6.30 -44.88
C ASN A 204 4.52 7.81 -44.60
N SER A 205 5.69 8.31 -44.16
CA SER A 205 5.93 9.72 -43.80
C SER A 205 5.12 10.25 -42.59
N LYS A 206 4.48 9.36 -41.82
CA LYS A 206 3.76 9.66 -40.57
C LYS A 206 4.41 8.93 -39.38
N LEU A 207 4.18 9.42 -38.17
CA LEU A 207 4.45 8.64 -36.96
C LEU A 207 3.28 7.71 -36.69
N GLU A 208 3.57 6.45 -36.42
CA GLU A 208 2.63 5.47 -35.91
C GLU A 208 3.03 5.05 -34.50
N LEU A 209 2.04 4.91 -33.62
CA LEU A 209 2.23 4.29 -32.32
C LEU A 209 2.19 2.79 -32.52
N THR A 210 3.25 2.08 -32.17
CA THR A 210 3.36 0.63 -32.28
C THR A 210 3.13 -0.06 -30.93
N GLY A 211 3.29 0.67 -29.82
CA GLY A 211 3.07 0.15 -28.48
C GLY A 211 3.06 1.23 -27.41
N ILE A 212 2.53 0.87 -26.24
CA ILE A 212 2.65 1.65 -25.01
C ILE A 212 3.18 0.73 -23.93
N ARG A 213 4.39 1.03 -23.46
CA ARG A 213 4.96 0.37 -22.30
C ARG A 213 4.52 1.09 -21.04
N LYS A 214 3.91 0.34 -20.13
CA LYS A 214 3.37 0.86 -18.88
C LYS A 214 4.45 0.92 -17.79
N PRO A 215 4.26 1.78 -16.77
CA PRO A 215 5.06 1.72 -15.55
C PRO A 215 5.09 0.30 -14.98
N SER A 216 6.26 -0.16 -14.54
CA SER A 216 6.48 -1.54 -14.12
C SER A 216 7.40 -1.64 -12.90
N VAL A 217 7.23 -2.72 -12.14
CA VAL A 217 8.14 -3.12 -11.06
C VAL A 217 8.73 -4.48 -11.43
N GLY A 218 10.05 -4.52 -11.66
CA GLY A 218 10.70 -5.69 -12.22
C GLY A 218 10.18 -5.97 -13.63
N THR A 219 9.54 -7.13 -13.83
CA THR A 219 9.00 -7.56 -15.14
C THR A 219 7.48 -7.42 -15.25
N ALA A 220 6.79 -6.95 -14.20
CA ALA A 220 5.33 -6.85 -14.18
C ALA A 220 4.87 -5.40 -14.30
N ASP A 221 3.81 -5.16 -15.07
CA ASP A 221 3.11 -3.88 -15.07
C ASP A 221 2.69 -3.53 -13.63
N PHE A 222 2.76 -2.25 -13.27
CA PHE A 222 2.54 -1.81 -11.90
C PHE A 222 1.17 -2.23 -11.35
N ASN A 223 0.10 -2.18 -12.15
CA ASN A 223 -1.24 -2.62 -11.72
C ASN A 223 -1.28 -4.12 -11.36
N GLN A 224 -0.59 -4.97 -12.11
CA GLN A 224 -0.51 -6.42 -11.84
C GLN A 224 0.34 -6.71 -10.60
N TRP A 225 1.45 -5.98 -10.44
CA TRP A 225 2.27 -6.06 -9.24
C TRP A 225 1.46 -5.60 -8.01
N ALA A 226 0.76 -4.48 -8.11
CA ALA A 226 -0.08 -3.93 -7.05
C ALA A 226 -1.20 -4.91 -6.63
N ASP A 227 -1.83 -5.61 -7.58
CA ASP A 227 -2.78 -6.70 -7.31
C ASP A 227 -2.17 -7.79 -6.44
N LYS A 228 -0.97 -8.27 -6.82
CA LYS A 228 -0.28 -9.32 -6.07
C LYS A 228 0.04 -8.88 -4.64
N ILE A 229 0.55 -7.65 -4.49
CA ILE A 229 0.84 -7.07 -3.19
C ILE A 229 -0.43 -6.93 -2.35
N PHE A 230 -1.51 -6.40 -2.93
CA PHE A 230 -2.77 -6.21 -2.23
C PHE A 230 -3.41 -7.54 -1.81
N LYS A 231 -3.35 -8.58 -2.65
CA LYS A 231 -3.79 -9.93 -2.30
C LYS A 231 -3.04 -10.48 -1.09
N ASN A 232 -1.71 -10.37 -1.08
CA ASN A 232 -0.90 -10.81 0.05
C ASN A 232 -1.17 -9.99 1.32
N LEU A 233 -1.39 -8.68 1.17
CA LEU A 233 -1.76 -7.78 2.27
C LEU A 233 -3.12 -8.16 2.87
N ASN A 234 -4.10 -8.52 2.04
CA ASN A 234 -5.42 -8.97 2.51
C ASN A 234 -5.29 -10.25 3.36
N THR A 235 -4.57 -11.26 2.85
CA THR A 235 -4.29 -12.49 3.60
C THR A 235 -3.51 -12.22 4.89
N PHE A 236 -2.51 -11.34 4.84
CA PHE A 236 -1.78 -10.93 6.04
C PHE A 236 -2.70 -10.28 7.08
N SER A 237 -3.60 -9.39 6.64
CA SER A 237 -4.53 -8.67 7.51
C SER A 237 -5.49 -9.61 8.24
N GLU A 238 -6.06 -10.58 7.52
CA GLU A 238 -6.93 -11.62 8.08
C GLU A 238 -6.22 -12.47 9.14
N LEU A 239 -5.01 -12.95 8.80
CA LEU A 239 -4.20 -13.75 9.72
C LEU A 239 -3.77 -12.94 10.96
N PHE A 240 -3.36 -11.69 10.75
CA PHE A 240 -2.92 -10.80 11.82
C PHE A 240 -4.04 -10.51 12.82
N ILE A 241 -5.22 -10.12 12.33
CA ILE A 241 -6.38 -9.86 13.21
C ILE A 241 -6.83 -11.14 13.89
N SER A 242 -6.85 -12.28 13.19
CA SER A 242 -7.18 -13.56 13.78
C SER A 242 -6.26 -13.89 14.97
N ILE A 243 -4.95 -13.71 14.83
CA ILE A 243 -3.98 -13.96 15.90
C ILE A 243 -4.25 -13.07 17.13
N ILE A 244 -4.58 -11.80 16.95
CA ILE A 244 -4.83 -10.88 18.07
C ILE A 244 -6.19 -11.15 18.72
N ALA A 245 -7.25 -11.31 17.92
CA ALA A 245 -8.60 -11.54 18.41
C ALA A 245 -8.76 -12.88 19.15
N HIS A 246 -8.07 -13.95 18.72
CA HIS A 246 -8.11 -15.24 19.41
C HIS A 246 -7.45 -15.21 20.80
N ASN A 247 -6.49 -14.31 21.04
CA ASN A 247 -5.87 -14.20 22.38
C ASN A 247 -6.77 -13.46 23.37
N GLU A 248 -7.59 -12.50 22.94
CA GLU A 248 -8.57 -11.84 23.82
C GLU A 248 -9.66 -12.81 24.33
N ALA A 249 -10.03 -13.83 23.56
CA ALA A 249 -11.02 -14.82 23.97
C ALA A 249 -10.46 -15.76 25.04
N VAL A 250 -9.22 -16.21 24.88
CA VAL A 250 -8.56 -17.14 25.81
C VAL A 250 -8.24 -16.48 27.16
N GLU A 251 -7.95 -15.17 27.19
CA GLU A 251 -7.73 -14.43 28.45
C GLU A 251 -9.04 -14.04 29.17
N ARG A 252 -10.21 -14.16 28.53
CA ARG A 252 -11.53 -13.93 29.16
C ARG A 252 -12.13 -15.19 29.78
N ASP A 253 -11.71 -16.36 29.32
CA ASP A 253 -12.23 -17.67 29.74
C ASP A 253 -11.29 -18.44 30.70
N GLY A 254 -10.15 -17.86 31.09
CA GLY A 254 -9.17 -18.44 32.02
C GLY A 254 -8.90 -17.54 33.23
#